data_AF-A0A817SPX6-F1
#
_entry.id   AF-A0A817SPX6-F1
#
_cell.length_a   1.000
_cell.length_b   1.000
_cell.length_c   1.000
_cell.angle_alpha   90.00
_cell.angle_beta   90.00
_cell.angle_gamma   90.00
#
_symmetry.space_group_name_H-M   'P 1'
#
loop_
_entity.id
_entity.type
_entity.pdbx_description
1 polymer ?
#
loop_
_entity_poly.entity_id
_entity_poly.type
_entity_poly.pdbx_seq_one_letter_code
_entity_poly.pdbx_strand_id
1 'polypeptide(L)'
;MDIDDKELPFNEKLFLIDIGDLAEMCKSKCDTKYLSTLLYMSLRYFNIKWEGVNEFLKNIGFMTAETSHKWATVFIKGDYEEFSNDLRGGKQTDSFYDTFPEIEADARAFVVQACSQKSADFKAADLAQFIDTKYYELTGIEKRTEDDLIRSERSCRLDLRRWGAKFEANSQRLYFEGHERNDVVEHRNEFINYFLTHKDFYYTITDGDTPMWNMPTQNPPRILICKCSNRSFFNIIAIMLFLCLPLLVHDESTFRSGEGPNKGKSKGLVEIGKDLGVKLPDKVTLADIHEKISKHPAFQNVTKLEMLASKYNVKIVYCPKYHCELNAIEGLWCNQTAFVRSRTDQSFDKMIKLIADSRIHFVERNIALKLFRRFWRSIEAYSQGQTYADVLKLFFSKLCKTSVQSHRRISNKNISEA
;
A
#
# COMPACT_ATOMS: atom_id res chain seq x y z
N MET A 1 -78.30 6.72 50.85
CA MET A 1 -78.14 7.27 49.50
C MET A 1 -76.95 6.53 48.93
N ASP A 2 -77.23 5.32 48.43
CA ASP A 2 -76.22 4.38 47.94
C ASP A 2 -75.72 4.91 46.60
N ILE A 3 -74.46 5.32 46.57
CA ILE A 3 -73.77 5.68 45.34
C ILE A 3 -73.26 4.36 44.76
N ASP A 4 -73.84 4.01 43.62
CA ASP A 4 -73.49 2.89 42.76
C ASP A 4 -71.99 3.00 42.40
N ASP A 5 -71.14 2.24 43.08
CA ASP A 5 -69.69 2.11 42.79
C ASP A 5 -69.53 1.30 41.50
N LYS A 6 -69.89 1.92 40.37
CA LYS A 6 -69.49 1.42 39.06
C LYS A 6 -67.97 1.52 38.99
N GLU A 7 -67.30 0.38 38.86
CA GLU A 7 -65.88 0.30 38.51
C GLU A 7 -65.66 1.08 37.21
N LEU A 8 -65.33 2.37 37.34
CA LEU A 8 -64.85 3.16 36.23
C LEU A 8 -63.55 2.50 35.74
N PRO A 9 -63.43 2.24 34.43
CA PRO A 9 -62.26 1.58 33.89
C PRO A 9 -61.01 2.40 34.26
N PHE A 10 -59.89 1.70 34.49
CA PHE A 10 -58.66 2.28 35.08
C PHE A 10 -58.12 3.52 34.34
N ASN A 11 -58.45 3.68 33.05
CA ASN A 11 -58.19 4.86 32.24
C ASN A 11 -58.88 6.15 32.72
N GLU A 12 -59.89 6.06 33.58
CA GLU A 12 -60.60 7.21 34.17
C GLU A 12 -60.13 7.54 35.60
N LYS A 13 -59.39 6.65 36.27
CA LYS A 13 -58.90 6.85 37.65
C LYS A 13 -57.46 7.38 37.74
N LEU A 14 -56.65 7.15 36.71
CA LEU A 14 -55.32 7.73 36.59
C LEU A 14 -55.43 8.91 35.64
N PHE A 15 -55.36 10.15 36.15
CA PHE A 15 -55.27 11.33 35.30
C PHE A 15 -53.93 11.25 34.56
N LEU A 16 -53.95 10.62 33.38
CA LEU A 16 -52.82 10.61 32.45
C LEU A 16 -52.34 12.04 32.17
N ILE A 17 -53.26 13.01 32.26
CA ILE A 17 -53.00 14.44 32.25
C ILE A 17 -52.09 14.84 33.42
N ASP A 18 -52.44 14.55 34.67
CA ASP A 18 -51.62 14.87 35.86
C ASP A 18 -50.24 14.19 35.82
N ILE A 19 -50.18 12.96 35.30
CA ILE A 19 -48.90 12.24 35.08
C ILE A 19 -48.07 12.92 33.99
N GLY A 20 -48.71 13.38 32.93
CA GLY A 20 -48.07 14.16 31.87
C GLY A 20 -47.52 15.48 32.40
N ASP A 21 -48.30 16.22 33.19
CA ASP A 21 -47.89 17.49 33.79
C ASP A 21 -46.73 17.31 34.78
N LEU A 22 -46.80 16.28 35.63
CA LEU A 22 -45.72 15.94 36.55
C LEU A 22 -44.45 15.54 35.80
N ALA A 23 -44.58 14.74 34.73
CA ALA A 23 -43.48 14.34 33.88
C ALA A 23 -42.84 15.55 33.17
N GLU A 24 -43.65 16.51 32.70
CA GLU A 24 -43.19 17.76 32.10
C GLU A 24 -42.38 18.61 33.10
N MET A 25 -42.86 18.73 34.34
CA MET A 25 -42.14 19.43 35.41
C MET A 25 -40.77 18.78 35.69
N CYS A 26 -40.71 17.45 35.63
CA CYS A 26 -39.49 16.68 35.87
C CYS A 26 -38.47 16.75 34.71
N LYS A 27 -38.88 17.06 33.47
CA LYS A 27 -37.97 17.17 32.30
C LYS A 27 -36.81 18.12 32.54
N SER A 28 -37.01 19.18 33.32
CA SER A 28 -35.97 20.17 33.62
C SER A 28 -34.86 19.66 34.55
N LYS A 29 -35.10 18.55 35.27
CA LYS A 29 -34.21 18.03 36.31
C LYS A 29 -33.68 16.63 36.04
N CYS A 30 -34.27 15.89 35.11
CA CYS A 30 -33.91 14.50 34.82
C CYS A 30 -33.93 14.24 33.31
N ASP A 31 -32.99 13.42 32.83
CA ASP A 31 -32.91 13.06 31.41
C ASP A 31 -34.20 12.36 30.96
N THR A 32 -34.71 12.77 29.80
CA THR A 32 -35.91 12.21 29.17
C THR A 32 -35.81 10.68 29.05
N LYS A 33 -34.62 10.11 28.89
CA LYS A 33 -34.38 8.65 28.90
C LYS A 33 -34.88 7.99 30.18
N TYR A 34 -34.42 8.46 31.34
CA TYR A 34 -34.79 7.86 32.63
C TYR A 34 -36.29 7.99 32.91
N LEU A 35 -36.84 9.18 32.65
CA LEU A 35 -38.26 9.45 32.85
C LEU A 35 -39.12 8.60 31.91
N SER A 36 -38.72 8.46 30.64
CA SER A 36 -39.45 7.64 29.65
C SER A 36 -39.42 6.17 30.01
N THR A 37 -38.28 5.64 30.45
CA THR A 37 -38.17 4.25 30.88
C THR A 37 -39.02 3.95 32.12
N LEU A 38 -38.95 4.80 33.15
CA LEU A 38 -39.75 4.62 34.37
C LEU A 38 -41.25 4.71 34.10
N LEU A 39 -41.65 5.68 33.27
CA LEU A 39 -43.04 5.89 32.93
C LEU A 39 -43.59 4.74 32.08
N TYR A 40 -42.81 4.27 31.11
CA TYR A 40 -43.10 3.05 30.37
C TYR A 40 -43.31 1.84 31.29
N MET A 41 -42.38 1.58 32.22
CA MET A 41 -42.48 0.45 33.15
C MET A 41 -43.74 0.55 34.02
N SER A 42 -44.06 1.75 34.49
CA SER A 42 -45.25 2.02 35.32
C SER A 42 -46.55 1.78 34.55
N LEU A 43 -46.67 2.31 33.33
CA LEU A 43 -47.87 2.12 32.50
C LEU A 43 -48.06 0.64 32.10
N ARG A 44 -46.97 -0.08 31.85
CA ARG A 44 -47.02 -1.53 31.57
C ARG A 44 -47.39 -2.34 32.80
N TYR A 45 -46.94 -1.95 33.99
CA TYR A 45 -47.35 -2.55 35.27
C TYR A 45 -48.86 -2.43 35.49
N PHE A 46 -49.46 -1.31 35.07
CA PHE A 46 -50.91 -1.11 35.09
C PHE A 46 -51.67 -1.74 33.89
N ASN A 47 -51.05 -2.67 33.16
CA ASN A 47 -51.66 -3.38 32.04
C ASN A 47 -52.16 -2.50 30.89
N ILE A 48 -51.63 -1.27 30.73
CA ILE A 48 -51.96 -0.41 29.59
C ILE A 48 -51.36 -1.02 28.33
N LYS A 49 -52.18 -1.22 27.29
CA LYS A 49 -51.77 -1.78 26.00
C LYS A 49 -50.64 -0.98 25.36
N TRP A 50 -49.81 -1.66 24.57
CA TRP A 50 -48.61 -1.07 23.97
C TRP A 50 -48.92 0.16 23.10
N GLU A 51 -50.01 0.14 22.31
CA GLU A 51 -50.41 1.30 21.51
C GLU A 51 -50.72 2.51 22.40
N GLY A 52 -51.48 2.30 23.49
CA GLY A 52 -51.82 3.36 24.43
C GLY A 52 -50.61 3.94 25.15
N VAL A 53 -49.63 3.10 25.53
CA VAL A 53 -48.37 3.59 26.10
C VAL A 53 -47.57 4.41 25.09
N ASN A 54 -47.50 3.96 23.84
CA ASN A 54 -46.76 4.65 22.79
C ASN A 54 -47.38 6.00 22.43
N GLU A 55 -48.72 6.06 22.31
CA GLU A 55 -49.45 7.29 22.05
C GLU A 55 -49.27 8.29 23.20
N PHE A 56 -49.42 7.83 24.43
CA PHE A 56 -49.24 8.66 25.61
C PHE A 56 -47.83 9.26 25.69
N LEU A 57 -46.78 8.44 25.56
CA LEU A 57 -45.39 8.91 25.60
C LEU A 57 -45.08 9.89 24.47
N LYS A 58 -45.60 9.68 23.26
CA LYS A 58 -45.45 10.63 22.15
C LYS A 58 -46.13 11.96 22.44
N ASN A 59 -47.33 11.94 23.00
CA ASN A 59 -48.09 13.15 23.30
C ASN A 59 -47.39 14.07 24.31
N ILE A 60 -46.64 13.49 25.26
CA ILE A 60 -45.84 14.26 26.23
C ILE A 60 -44.40 14.55 25.75
N GLY A 61 -44.06 14.21 24.50
CA GLY A 61 -42.73 14.47 23.92
C GLY A 61 -41.61 13.60 24.50
N PHE A 62 -41.93 12.39 24.92
CA PHE A 62 -41.01 11.39 25.46
C PHE A 62 -40.58 10.38 24.38
N MET A 63 -39.70 9.43 24.74
CA MET A 63 -39.25 8.37 23.84
C MET A 63 -40.40 7.43 23.46
N THR A 64 -40.31 6.76 22.30
CA THR A 64 -41.34 5.78 21.90
C THR A 64 -41.42 4.62 22.90
N ALA A 65 -42.54 3.90 22.91
CA ALA A 65 -42.69 2.71 23.75
C ALA A 65 -41.61 1.66 23.45
N GLU A 66 -41.21 1.53 22.18
CA GLU A 66 -40.16 0.60 21.74
C GLU A 66 -38.80 0.95 22.34
N THR A 67 -38.37 2.21 22.22
CA THR A 67 -37.07 2.61 22.77
C THR A 67 -37.10 2.58 24.29
N SER A 68 -38.22 2.96 24.91
CA SER A 68 -38.39 2.88 26.37
C SER A 68 -38.38 1.42 26.88
N HIS A 69 -38.94 0.48 26.12
CA HIS A 69 -38.90 -0.95 26.42
C HIS A 69 -37.49 -1.54 26.36
N LYS A 70 -36.72 -1.16 25.33
CA LYS A 70 -35.30 -1.56 25.22
C LYS A 70 -34.54 -1.15 26.48
N TRP A 71 -34.66 0.11 26.89
CA TRP A 71 -33.99 0.62 28.08
C TRP A 71 -34.54 0.03 29.38
N ALA A 72 -35.84 -0.26 29.46
CA ALA A 72 -36.42 -0.98 30.61
C ALA A 72 -35.81 -2.38 30.73
N THR A 73 -35.56 -3.06 29.61
CA THR A 73 -34.93 -4.38 29.60
C THR A 73 -33.49 -4.33 30.09
N VAL A 74 -32.71 -3.34 29.66
CA VAL A 74 -31.34 -3.10 30.16
C VAL A 74 -31.35 -2.80 31.66
N PHE A 75 -32.27 -1.94 32.10
CA PHE A 75 -32.45 -1.61 33.52
C PHE A 75 -32.82 -2.81 34.39
N ILE A 76 -33.77 -3.65 33.93
CA ILE A 76 -34.20 -4.87 34.65
C ILE A 76 -33.07 -5.90 34.72
N LYS A 77 -32.21 -5.97 33.69
CA LYS A 77 -31.03 -6.85 33.66
C LYS A 77 -29.89 -6.38 34.57
N GLY A 78 -29.99 -5.19 35.16
CA GLY A 78 -28.98 -4.63 36.06
C GLY A 78 -27.75 -4.05 35.36
N ASP A 79 -27.80 -3.84 34.03
CA ASP A 79 -26.71 -3.20 33.28
C ASP A 79 -26.82 -1.68 33.38
N TYR A 80 -26.50 -1.16 34.56
CA TYR A 80 -26.63 0.27 34.86
C TYR A 80 -25.60 1.12 34.12
N GLU A 81 -24.46 0.56 33.70
CA GLU A 81 -23.45 1.28 32.92
C GLU A 81 -23.97 1.56 31.51
N GLU A 82 -24.52 0.55 30.82
CA GLU A 82 -25.15 0.73 29.51
C GLU A 82 -26.35 1.68 29.62
N PHE A 83 -27.19 1.50 30.65
CA PHE A 83 -28.35 2.36 30.89
C PHE A 83 -27.95 3.81 31.18
N SER A 84 -26.84 4.06 31.86
CA SER A 84 -26.41 5.42 32.24
C SER A 84 -25.74 6.17 31.09
N ASN A 85 -25.03 5.48 30.22
CA ASN A 85 -24.33 6.09 29.10
C ASN A 85 -25.34 6.63 28.07
N ASP A 86 -25.46 7.95 27.95
CA ASP A 86 -26.23 8.59 26.89
C ASP A 86 -25.43 8.43 25.59
N LEU A 87 -25.81 7.44 24.76
CA LEU A 87 -25.18 7.09 23.49
C LEU A 87 -25.37 8.18 22.41
N ARG A 88 -25.25 9.47 22.76
CA ARG A 88 -25.12 10.58 21.82
C ARG A 88 -23.76 10.50 21.14
N GLY A 89 -23.69 9.57 20.19
CA GLY A 89 -22.52 9.25 19.37
C GLY A 89 -22.57 7.88 18.67
N GLY A 90 -23.55 7.01 18.94
CA GLY A 90 -23.54 5.61 18.46
C GLY A 90 -24.83 5.15 17.76
N LYS A 91 -24.70 4.75 16.48
CA LYS A 91 -25.60 3.95 15.62
C LYS A 91 -27.13 4.08 15.84
N GLN A 92 -27.80 4.77 14.92
CA GLN A 92 -29.28 4.78 14.83
C GLN A 92 -29.89 3.56 14.12
N THR A 93 -29.10 2.62 13.62
CA THR A 93 -29.61 1.39 12.99
C THR A 93 -28.71 0.22 13.35
N ASP A 94 -29.31 -0.96 13.49
CA ASP A 94 -28.59 -2.23 13.47
C ASP A 94 -27.66 -2.22 12.26
N SER A 95 -26.40 -2.58 12.47
CA SER A 95 -25.52 -2.75 11.32
C SER A 95 -25.94 -3.99 10.54
N PHE A 96 -25.68 -3.97 9.24
CA PHE A 96 -25.94 -5.09 8.35
C PHE A 96 -25.55 -6.47 8.93
N TYR A 97 -24.42 -6.56 9.64
CA TYR A 97 -23.98 -7.82 10.26
C TYR A 97 -24.69 -8.15 11.58
N ASP A 98 -25.31 -7.18 12.24
CA ASP A 98 -26.20 -7.44 13.37
C ASP A 98 -27.48 -8.15 12.88
N THR A 99 -27.88 -7.93 11.63
CA THR A 99 -28.99 -8.64 10.96
C THR A 99 -28.54 -9.94 10.28
N PHE A 100 -27.32 -10.01 9.75
CA PHE A 100 -26.77 -11.15 8.99
C PHE A 100 -25.39 -11.58 9.51
N PRO A 101 -25.30 -12.18 10.71
CA PRO A 101 -24.03 -12.55 11.33
C PRO A 101 -23.28 -13.65 10.56
N GLU A 102 -24.00 -14.59 9.93
CA GLU A 102 -23.42 -15.63 9.08
C GLU A 102 -22.67 -15.06 7.88
N ILE A 103 -23.18 -13.98 7.27
CA ILE A 103 -22.50 -13.28 6.17
C ILE A 103 -21.20 -12.64 6.67
N GLU A 104 -21.15 -12.17 7.92
CA GLU A 104 -19.91 -11.62 8.50
C GLU A 104 -18.81 -12.68 8.61
N ALA A 105 -19.15 -13.87 9.13
CA ALA A 105 -18.21 -14.97 9.30
C ALA A 105 -17.63 -15.43 7.95
N ASP A 106 -18.49 -15.65 6.96
CA ASP A 106 -18.09 -16.05 5.61
C ASP A 106 -17.24 -14.97 4.92
N ALA A 107 -17.62 -13.70 5.07
CA ALA A 107 -16.89 -12.58 4.50
C ALA A 107 -15.49 -12.43 5.11
N ARG A 108 -15.34 -12.65 6.43
CA ARG A 108 -14.03 -12.66 7.10
C ARG A 108 -13.16 -13.80 6.58
N ALA A 109 -13.71 -15.02 6.47
CA ALA A 109 -12.98 -16.17 5.94
C ALA A 109 -12.52 -15.93 4.49
N PHE A 110 -13.40 -15.37 3.65
CA PHE A 110 -13.07 -14.99 2.27
C PHE A 110 -11.92 -13.98 2.21
N VAL A 111 -11.95 -12.93 3.04
CA VAL A 111 -10.86 -11.94 3.13
C VAL A 111 -9.54 -12.60 3.56
N VAL A 112 -9.58 -13.44 4.59
CA VAL A 112 -8.39 -14.15 5.09
C VAL A 112 -7.77 -15.00 4.00
N GLN A 113 -8.60 -15.79 3.29
CA GLN A 113 -8.15 -16.62 2.19
C GLN A 113 -7.59 -15.78 1.03
N ALA A 114 -8.32 -14.76 0.57
CA ALA A 114 -7.93 -13.92 -0.55
C ALA A 114 -6.61 -13.18 -0.29
N CYS A 115 -6.43 -12.65 0.91
CA CYS A 115 -5.21 -11.94 1.30
C CYS A 115 -4.03 -12.88 1.63
N SER A 116 -4.28 -14.18 1.82
CA SER A 116 -3.23 -15.21 1.95
C SER A 116 -2.68 -15.67 0.60
N GLN A 117 -3.33 -15.31 -0.52
CA GLN A 117 -2.85 -15.63 -1.85
C GLN A 117 -1.60 -14.83 -2.24
N LYS A 118 -0.70 -15.44 -3.02
CA LYS A 118 0.56 -14.83 -3.46
C LYS A 118 0.38 -13.61 -4.38
N SER A 119 -0.73 -13.52 -5.10
CA SER A 119 -1.03 -12.42 -6.03
C SER A 119 -1.34 -11.11 -5.31
N ALA A 120 -1.92 -11.16 -4.09
CA ALA A 120 -2.29 -9.99 -3.29
C ALA A 120 -3.13 -8.94 -4.06
N ASP A 121 -3.94 -9.39 -5.02
CA ASP A 121 -4.76 -8.54 -5.90
C ASP A 121 -6.14 -8.20 -5.32
N PHE A 122 -6.42 -8.64 -4.09
CA PHE A 122 -7.69 -8.46 -3.41
C PHE A 122 -8.06 -6.98 -3.22
N LYS A 123 -9.28 -6.63 -3.60
CA LYS A 123 -9.88 -5.29 -3.49
C LYS A 123 -11.15 -5.36 -2.65
N ALA A 124 -11.52 -4.21 -2.09
CA ALA A 124 -12.81 -4.06 -1.40
C ALA A 124 -14.03 -4.30 -2.32
N ALA A 125 -13.85 -4.16 -3.65
CA ALA A 125 -14.89 -4.49 -4.62
C ALA A 125 -15.15 -6.00 -4.67
N ASP A 126 -14.11 -6.82 -4.51
CA ASP A 126 -14.23 -8.28 -4.48
C ASP A 126 -15.02 -8.71 -3.23
N LEU A 127 -14.79 -8.05 -2.09
CA LEU A 127 -15.60 -8.25 -0.87
C LEU A 127 -17.06 -7.85 -1.06
N ALA A 128 -17.30 -6.72 -1.72
CA ALA A 128 -18.65 -6.24 -1.97
C ALA A 128 -19.45 -7.21 -2.85
N GLN A 129 -18.82 -7.73 -3.90
CA GLN A 129 -19.41 -8.77 -4.76
C GLN A 129 -19.67 -10.06 -3.98
N PHE A 130 -18.73 -10.50 -3.15
CA PHE A 130 -18.91 -11.70 -2.32
C PHE A 130 -20.11 -11.57 -1.38
N ILE A 131 -20.22 -10.44 -0.67
CA ILE A 131 -21.34 -10.17 0.26
C ILE A 131 -22.67 -10.12 -0.48
N ASP A 132 -22.69 -9.51 -1.66
CA ASP A 132 -23.87 -9.41 -2.51
C ASP A 132 -24.39 -10.80 -2.91
N THR A 133 -23.50 -11.67 -3.41
CA THR A 133 -23.83 -13.05 -3.73
C THR A 133 -24.37 -13.80 -2.51
N LYS A 134 -23.68 -13.72 -1.36
CA LYS A 134 -24.08 -14.40 -0.13
C LYS A 134 -25.44 -13.94 0.40
N TYR A 135 -25.74 -12.66 0.30
CA TYR A 135 -27.02 -12.10 0.73
C TYR A 135 -28.19 -12.68 -0.06
N TYR A 136 -28.08 -12.75 -1.39
CA TYR A 136 -29.15 -13.30 -2.23
C TYR A 136 -29.27 -14.82 -2.11
N GLU A 137 -28.15 -15.54 -1.92
CA GLU A 137 -28.16 -16.97 -1.59
C GLU A 137 -28.92 -17.25 -0.29
N LEU A 138 -28.73 -16.41 0.74
CA LEU A 138 -29.32 -16.60 2.06
C LEU A 138 -30.80 -16.18 2.10
N THR A 139 -31.14 -15.06 1.48
CA THR A 139 -32.50 -14.49 1.55
C THR A 139 -33.46 -15.06 0.50
N GLY A 140 -32.94 -15.67 -0.57
CA GLY A 140 -33.74 -16.19 -1.69
C GLY A 140 -34.44 -15.09 -2.51
N ILE A 141 -34.07 -13.82 -2.31
CA ILE A 141 -34.63 -12.68 -3.04
C ILE A 141 -33.99 -12.63 -4.44
N GLU A 142 -34.79 -12.40 -5.48
CA GLU A 142 -34.24 -12.17 -6.82
C GLU A 142 -33.66 -10.76 -6.97
N LYS A 143 -32.43 -10.68 -7.49
CA LYS A 143 -31.72 -9.42 -7.74
C LYS A 143 -32.41 -8.66 -8.88
N ARG A 144 -32.82 -7.41 -8.62
CA ARG A 144 -33.59 -6.59 -9.57
C ARG A 144 -32.73 -5.82 -10.56
N THR A 145 -31.51 -5.43 -10.17
CA THR A 145 -30.57 -4.62 -10.94
C THR A 145 -29.17 -5.18 -10.76
N GLU A 146 -28.40 -5.39 -11.84
CA GLU A 146 -27.04 -5.96 -11.74
C GLU A 146 -26.05 -5.00 -11.07
N ASP A 147 -26.25 -3.69 -11.24
CA ASP A 147 -25.30 -2.65 -10.82
C ASP A 147 -25.38 -2.28 -9.32
N ASP A 148 -26.49 -2.61 -8.64
CA ASP A 148 -26.66 -2.27 -7.23
C ASP A 148 -26.13 -3.39 -6.34
N LEU A 149 -25.15 -3.04 -5.50
CA LEU A 149 -24.60 -3.92 -4.47
C LEU A 149 -25.33 -3.70 -3.15
N ILE A 150 -25.76 -4.78 -2.49
CA ILE A 150 -26.35 -4.74 -1.14
C ILE A 150 -25.45 -4.01 -0.15
N ARG A 151 -24.13 -4.16 -0.32
CA ARG A 151 -23.12 -3.46 0.46
C ARG A 151 -22.11 -2.78 -0.43
N SER A 152 -22.10 -1.45 -0.43
CA SER A 152 -21.19 -0.67 -1.28
C SER A 152 -19.72 -0.99 -1.02
N GLU A 153 -18.86 -0.78 -2.04
CA GLU A 153 -17.41 -0.90 -1.89
C GLU A 153 -16.88 0.00 -0.75
N ARG A 154 -17.45 1.19 -0.59
CA ARG A 154 -17.08 2.12 0.48
C ARG A 154 -17.37 1.54 1.86
N SER A 155 -18.51 0.89 2.05
CA SER A 155 -18.87 0.21 3.30
C SER A 155 -17.92 -0.95 3.56
N CYS A 156 -17.65 -1.79 2.55
CA CYS A 156 -16.70 -2.91 2.66
C CYS A 156 -15.29 -2.46 3.06
N ARG A 157 -14.83 -1.28 2.61
CA ARG A 157 -13.56 -0.70 3.10
C ARG A 157 -13.58 -0.39 4.59
N LEU A 158 -14.71 0.05 5.15
CA LEU A 158 -14.85 0.31 6.58
C LEU A 158 -14.87 -1.01 7.37
N ASP A 159 -15.53 -2.04 6.85
CA ASP A 159 -15.59 -3.35 7.49
C ASP A 159 -14.21 -3.98 7.56
N LEU A 160 -13.45 -3.94 6.46
CA LEU A 160 -12.05 -4.37 6.45
C LEU A 160 -11.23 -3.68 7.55
N ARG A 161 -11.39 -2.36 7.74
CA ARG A 161 -10.70 -1.64 8.83
C ARG A 161 -11.15 -2.13 10.21
N ARG A 162 -12.45 -2.36 10.40
CA ARG A 162 -13.01 -2.89 11.66
C ARG A 162 -12.47 -4.28 11.97
N TRP A 163 -12.30 -5.11 10.96
CA TRP A 163 -11.71 -6.45 11.08
C TRP A 163 -10.18 -6.43 11.25
N GLY A 164 -9.55 -5.26 11.36
CA GLY A 164 -8.12 -5.11 11.61
C GLY A 164 -7.25 -4.99 10.36
N ALA A 165 -7.84 -4.94 9.17
CA ALA A 165 -7.11 -4.79 7.93
C ALA A 165 -6.43 -3.41 7.82
N LYS A 166 -5.15 -3.39 7.44
CA LYS A 166 -4.43 -2.15 7.13
C LYS A 166 -4.28 -1.98 5.63
N PHE A 167 -4.68 -0.81 5.14
CA PHE A 167 -4.46 -0.39 3.76
C PHE A 167 -3.07 0.21 3.66
N GLU A 168 -2.10 -0.59 3.24
CA GLU A 168 -0.76 -0.08 2.98
C GLU A 168 -0.75 0.64 1.63
N ALA A 169 -0.47 1.94 1.65
CA ALA A 169 -0.10 2.64 0.44
C ALA A 169 1.28 2.15 0.03
N ASN A 170 1.40 1.47 -1.10
CA ASN A 170 2.71 1.18 -1.67
C ASN A 170 3.34 2.53 -2.07
N SER A 171 4.21 3.06 -1.21
CA SER A 171 4.87 4.36 -1.36
C SER A 171 6.10 4.31 -2.26
N GLN A 172 6.27 3.26 -3.08
CA GLN A 172 7.28 3.22 -4.15
C GLN A 172 7.08 4.30 -5.26
N ARG A 173 6.27 5.33 -5.00
CA ARG A 173 6.08 6.51 -5.86
C ARG A 173 7.41 7.21 -6.18
N LEU A 174 8.37 7.19 -5.26
CA LEU A 174 9.66 7.88 -5.42
C LEU A 174 10.44 7.40 -6.65
N TYR A 175 10.30 6.14 -7.05
CA TYR A 175 11.00 5.60 -8.22
C TYR A 175 10.45 6.18 -9.53
N PHE A 176 9.13 6.35 -9.65
CA PHE A 176 8.49 6.76 -10.90
C PHE A 176 8.41 8.28 -11.08
N GLU A 177 8.20 9.03 -10.00
CA GLU A 177 8.17 10.50 -10.02
C GLU A 177 9.57 11.14 -10.17
N GLY A 178 10.65 10.36 -10.04
CA GLY A 178 12.03 10.84 -10.10
C GLY A 178 12.65 10.99 -11.49
N HIS A 179 12.11 10.32 -12.52
CA HIS A 179 12.75 10.23 -13.85
C HIS A 179 12.85 11.57 -14.59
N GLU A 180 11.86 12.46 -14.41
CA GLU A 180 11.83 13.77 -15.08
C GLU A 180 12.13 14.93 -14.10
N ARG A 181 12.75 14.63 -12.96
CA ARG A 181 13.22 15.68 -12.03
C ARG A 181 14.40 16.42 -12.65
N ASN A 182 14.45 17.74 -12.53
CA ASN A 182 15.43 18.58 -13.25
C ASN A 182 16.90 18.12 -13.09
N ASP A 183 17.33 17.79 -11.86
CA ASP A 183 18.69 17.29 -11.58
C ASP A 183 18.95 15.90 -12.21
N VAL A 184 17.92 15.05 -12.29
CA VAL A 184 18.01 13.73 -12.92
C VAL A 184 18.09 13.86 -14.43
N VAL A 185 17.28 14.75 -15.02
CA VAL A 185 17.28 15.06 -16.46
C VAL A 185 18.61 15.67 -16.89
N GLU A 186 19.16 16.59 -16.11
CA GLU A 186 20.48 17.18 -16.36
C GLU A 186 21.57 16.10 -16.42
N HIS A 187 21.66 15.24 -15.40
CA HIS A 187 22.64 14.15 -15.38
C HIS A 187 22.38 13.09 -16.47
N ARG A 188 21.10 12.82 -16.82
CA ARG A 188 20.74 11.98 -17.98
C ARG A 188 21.30 12.57 -19.27
N ASN A 189 21.15 13.87 -19.49
CA ASN A 189 21.63 14.55 -20.68
C ASN A 189 23.16 14.55 -20.76
N GLU A 190 23.85 14.73 -19.63
CA GLU A 190 25.32 14.57 -19.55
C GLU A 190 25.75 13.16 -19.98
N PHE A 191 25.06 12.13 -19.47
CA PHE A 191 25.32 10.73 -19.83
C PHE A 191 25.11 10.48 -21.33
N ILE A 192 23.98 10.95 -21.89
CA ILE A 192 23.65 10.81 -23.31
C ILE A 192 24.70 11.49 -24.18
N ASN A 193 25.04 12.74 -23.85
CA ASN A 193 26.05 13.51 -24.57
C ASN A 193 27.41 12.79 -24.53
N TYR A 194 27.78 12.23 -23.39
CA TYR A 194 29.01 11.45 -23.28
C TYR A 194 29.02 10.22 -24.20
N PHE A 195 27.95 9.44 -24.28
CA PHE A 195 27.90 8.27 -25.15
C PHE A 195 27.83 8.63 -26.63
N LEU A 196 27.09 9.67 -27.00
CA LEU A 196 27.01 10.11 -28.40
C LEU A 196 28.35 10.67 -28.90
N THR A 197 29.02 11.50 -28.11
CA THR A 197 30.34 12.05 -28.45
C THR A 197 31.44 10.99 -28.55
N HIS A 198 31.23 9.82 -27.95
CA HIS A 198 32.19 8.72 -27.95
C HIS A 198 31.66 7.45 -28.62
N LYS A 199 30.60 7.55 -29.44
CA LYS A 199 29.93 6.41 -30.06
C LYS A 199 30.91 5.49 -30.80
N ASP A 200 31.87 6.09 -31.49
CA ASP A 200 32.91 5.41 -32.28
C ASP A 200 33.93 4.60 -31.46
N PHE A 201 33.98 4.82 -30.15
CA PHE A 201 34.80 4.01 -29.23
C PHE A 201 34.06 2.77 -28.73
N TYR A 202 32.74 2.67 -28.91
CA TYR A 202 31.93 1.59 -28.35
C TYR A 202 31.40 0.65 -29.42
N TYR A 203 31.10 -0.57 -29.01
CA TYR A 203 30.36 -1.52 -29.84
C TYR A 203 28.94 -0.99 -30.05
N THR A 204 28.56 -0.83 -31.32
CA THR A 204 27.19 -0.46 -31.71
C THR A 204 26.53 -1.62 -32.43
N ILE A 205 25.25 -1.48 -32.76
CA ILE A 205 24.48 -2.51 -33.44
C ILE A 205 23.84 -1.88 -34.67
N THR A 206 23.89 -2.57 -35.81
CA THR A 206 23.24 -2.11 -37.03
C THR A 206 21.72 -2.02 -36.85
N ASP A 207 21.13 -1.00 -37.48
CA ASP A 207 19.69 -0.97 -37.65
C ASP A 207 19.28 -1.78 -38.88
N GLY A 208 18.28 -2.62 -38.70
CA GLY A 208 17.72 -3.49 -39.72
C GLY A 208 17.03 -4.72 -39.14
N ASP A 209 16.54 -5.58 -40.03
CA ASP A 209 15.90 -6.86 -39.68
C ASP A 209 16.90 -7.88 -39.14
N THR A 210 18.17 -7.74 -39.54
CA THR A 210 19.28 -8.62 -39.14
C THR A 210 20.34 -7.82 -38.37
N PRO A 211 20.13 -7.51 -37.07
CA PRO A 211 21.05 -6.70 -36.30
C PRO A 211 22.38 -7.43 -36.11
N MET A 212 23.49 -6.75 -36.42
CA MET A 212 24.85 -7.24 -36.27
C MET A 212 25.68 -6.28 -35.43
N TRP A 213 26.74 -6.79 -34.79
CA TRP A 213 27.70 -5.96 -34.08
C TRP A 213 28.53 -5.13 -35.03
N ASN A 214 28.64 -3.84 -34.74
CA ASN A 214 29.59 -2.93 -35.36
C ASN A 214 30.77 -2.75 -34.41
N MET A 215 31.97 -2.98 -34.93
CA MET A 215 33.20 -2.80 -34.18
C MET A 215 33.49 -1.29 -34.00
N PRO A 216 34.09 -0.88 -32.86
CA PRO A 216 34.59 0.47 -32.69
C PRO A 216 35.59 0.83 -33.80
N THR A 217 35.49 2.07 -34.31
CA THR A 217 36.43 2.59 -35.32
C THR A 217 37.63 3.28 -34.67
N GLN A 218 37.49 3.71 -33.41
CA GLN A 218 38.54 4.39 -32.65
C GLN A 218 39.33 3.43 -31.76
N ASN A 219 40.63 3.68 -31.64
CA ASN A 219 41.55 2.91 -30.80
C ASN A 219 42.07 3.74 -29.60
N PRO A 220 42.18 3.14 -28.40
CA PRO A 220 41.68 1.80 -28.06
C PRO A 220 40.14 1.79 -27.95
N PRO A 221 39.48 0.67 -28.24
CA PRO A 221 38.04 0.53 -28.01
C PRO A 221 37.72 0.67 -26.51
N ARG A 222 36.52 1.17 -26.21
CA ARG A 222 35.97 1.28 -24.85
C ARG A 222 34.94 0.17 -24.64
N ILE A 223 35.08 -0.56 -23.54
CA ILE A 223 34.12 -1.59 -23.12
C ILE A 223 33.26 -1.05 -21.99
N LEU A 224 31.95 -1.26 -22.05
CA LEU A 224 31.05 -0.90 -20.97
C LEU A 224 30.93 -2.06 -19.96
N ILE A 225 31.39 -1.88 -18.71
CA ILE A 225 31.29 -2.91 -17.66
C ILE A 225 30.36 -2.48 -16.53
N CYS A 226 29.18 -3.07 -16.43
CA CYS A 226 28.31 -2.87 -15.28
C CYS A 226 28.77 -3.75 -14.11
N LYS A 227 29.34 -3.17 -13.05
CA LYS A 227 29.75 -3.92 -11.86
C LYS A 227 28.63 -3.95 -10.83
N CYS A 228 28.11 -5.14 -10.56
CA CYS A 228 27.21 -5.37 -9.43
C CYS A 228 28.05 -5.69 -8.18
N SER A 229 27.93 -4.87 -7.13
CA SER A 229 28.58 -5.09 -5.86
C SER A 229 27.76 -6.03 -4.97
N ASN A 230 27.89 -7.34 -5.16
CA ASN A 230 27.61 -8.31 -4.10
C ASN A 230 28.74 -9.35 -4.07
N ARG A 231 29.67 -9.14 -3.13
CA ARG A 231 30.80 -10.03 -2.85
C ARG A 231 30.33 -11.15 -1.94
N SER A 232 29.81 -12.21 -2.55
CA SER A 232 29.93 -13.61 -2.10
C SER A 232 29.07 -14.46 -3.04
N PHE A 233 29.71 -15.39 -3.75
CA PHE A 233 29.27 -16.15 -4.93
C PHE A 233 29.51 -15.47 -6.30
N PHE A 234 30.08 -16.25 -7.22
CA PHE A 234 30.45 -15.95 -8.62
C PHE A 234 31.89 -15.48 -8.88
N ASN A 235 32.82 -16.42 -8.66
CA ASN A 235 34.03 -16.48 -9.47
C ASN A 235 33.66 -16.86 -10.92
N ILE A 236 34.13 -16.02 -11.86
CA ILE A 236 34.63 -16.38 -13.19
C ILE A 236 33.62 -17.03 -14.16
N ILE A 237 32.80 -16.19 -14.81
CA ILE A 237 32.61 -16.20 -16.28
C ILE A 237 32.55 -14.74 -16.73
N ALA A 238 33.72 -14.12 -16.75
CA ALA A 238 33.97 -12.75 -17.19
C ALA A 238 34.94 -12.72 -18.39
N ILE A 239 34.99 -13.78 -19.21
CA ILE A 239 36.08 -13.98 -20.18
C ILE A 239 35.52 -14.37 -21.56
N MET A 240 34.53 -13.62 -22.07
CA MET A 240 34.21 -13.63 -23.52
C MET A 240 33.99 -12.22 -24.13
N LEU A 241 34.28 -11.16 -23.38
CA LEU A 241 34.52 -9.81 -23.93
C LEU A 241 35.90 -9.35 -23.42
N PHE A 242 36.95 -9.95 -24.00
CA PHE A 242 38.36 -9.69 -23.65
C PHE A 242 38.75 -8.22 -23.96
N LEU A 243 39.27 -7.55 -22.92
CA LEU A 243 40.28 -6.47 -22.89
C LEU A 243 39.85 -4.98 -22.94
N CYS A 244 40.09 -4.31 -21.80
CA CYS A 244 40.22 -2.86 -21.53
C CYS A 244 38.93 -2.07 -21.18
N LEU A 245 38.83 -1.68 -19.90
CA LEU A 245 37.59 -1.39 -19.14
C LEU A 245 37.33 0.12 -18.95
N PRO A 246 36.08 0.62 -19.14
CA PRO A 246 35.41 1.45 -18.11
C PRO A 246 34.26 0.78 -17.32
N LEU A 247 34.08 1.17 -16.05
CA LEU A 247 33.09 0.63 -15.09
C LEU A 247 31.82 1.52 -14.96
N LEU A 248 30.64 0.90 -14.97
CA LEU A 248 29.34 1.43 -14.55
C LEU A 248 29.05 1.00 -13.11
N VAL A 249 28.67 1.96 -12.27
CA VAL A 249 28.39 1.76 -10.84
C VAL A 249 27.01 2.31 -10.52
N HIS A 250 26.18 1.50 -9.86
CA HIS A 250 24.95 1.96 -9.20
C HIS A 250 25.30 2.48 -7.80
N ASP A 251 24.94 3.73 -7.51
CA ASP A 251 24.96 4.26 -6.15
C ASP A 251 23.59 4.01 -5.49
N GLU A 252 23.45 2.84 -4.88
CA GLU A 252 22.39 2.57 -3.90
C GLU A 252 23.01 2.47 -2.50
N SER A 253 23.61 3.56 -2.02
CA SER A 253 24.10 3.64 -0.65
C SER A 253 22.96 3.80 0.37
N THR A 254 22.20 2.72 0.61
CA THR A 254 21.57 2.56 1.93
C THR A 254 22.55 1.82 2.84
N PHE A 255 23.24 2.58 3.70
CA PHE A 255 24.10 2.04 4.76
C PHE A 255 23.26 1.17 5.71
N ARG A 256 23.22 -0.14 5.46
CA ARG A 256 22.80 -1.12 6.47
C ARG A 256 24.04 -1.54 7.22
N SER A 257 24.18 -1.12 8.48
CA SER A 257 25.27 -1.59 9.32
C SER A 257 25.20 -3.12 9.43
N GLY A 258 26.30 -3.78 9.07
CA GLY A 258 26.56 -5.19 9.39
C GLY A 258 26.53 -5.42 10.90
N GLU A 259 26.56 -6.69 11.30
CA GLU A 259 26.31 -7.16 12.66
C GLU A 259 26.96 -6.29 13.74
N GLY A 260 26.10 -5.77 14.62
CA GLY A 260 26.47 -4.85 15.68
C GLY A 260 25.20 -4.45 16.47
N PRO A 261 25.36 -3.79 17.62
CA PRO A 261 24.24 -3.43 18.52
C PRO A 261 23.19 -2.49 17.88
N ASN A 262 23.48 -1.96 16.69
CA ASN A 262 22.64 -1.06 15.92
C ASN A 262 21.95 -1.73 14.71
N LYS A 263 22.02 -3.07 14.57
CA LYS A 263 21.34 -3.81 13.49
C LYS A 263 19.83 -3.50 13.52
N GLY A 264 19.34 -2.90 12.44
CA GLY A 264 17.93 -2.50 12.30
C GLY A 264 17.58 -1.12 12.85
N LYS A 265 18.54 -0.36 13.41
CA LYS A 265 18.35 1.04 13.80
C LYS A 265 18.98 1.95 12.75
N SER A 266 18.16 2.74 12.06
CA SER A 266 18.66 3.79 11.19
C SER A 266 19.35 4.86 12.04
N LYS A 267 20.67 4.99 11.92
CA LYS A 267 21.39 6.10 12.53
C LYS A 267 20.95 7.40 11.86
N GLY A 268 20.55 8.38 12.66
CA GLY A 268 20.22 9.71 12.16
C GLY A 268 21.48 10.44 11.68
N LEU A 269 21.33 11.40 10.76
CA LEU A 269 22.47 12.19 10.26
C LEU A 269 23.22 12.93 11.38
N VAL A 270 22.55 13.28 12.49
CA VAL A 270 23.20 13.84 13.69
C VAL A 270 24.19 12.87 14.31
N GLU A 271 23.84 11.59 14.44
CA GLU A 271 24.73 10.56 14.99
C GLU A 271 25.90 10.30 14.05
N ILE A 272 25.64 10.27 12.74
CA ILE A 272 26.70 10.16 11.72
C ILE A 272 27.67 11.35 11.83
N GLY A 273 27.16 12.58 11.97
CA GLY A 273 27.99 13.76 12.18
C GLY A 273 28.85 13.66 13.44
N LYS A 274 28.29 13.16 14.55
CA LYS A 274 29.04 12.92 15.80
C LYS A 274 30.13 11.86 15.63
N ASP A 275 29.82 10.75 14.97
CA ASP A 275 30.77 9.65 14.69
C ASP A 275 31.95 10.13 13.83
N LEU A 276 31.69 11.08 12.92
CA LEU A 276 32.70 11.70 12.08
C LEU A 276 33.44 12.86 12.76
N GLY A 277 33.14 13.18 14.02
CA GLY A 277 33.75 14.29 14.75
C GLY A 277 33.33 15.68 14.24
N VAL A 278 32.23 15.77 13.48
CA VAL A 278 31.70 17.04 12.99
C VAL A 278 31.00 17.78 14.13
N LYS A 279 31.45 19.01 14.43
CA LYS A 279 30.82 19.87 15.45
C LYS A 279 29.47 20.40 14.94
N LEU A 280 28.38 19.80 15.40
CA LEU A 280 27.00 20.23 15.15
C LEU A 280 26.52 21.13 16.32
N PRO A 281 25.82 22.24 16.04
CA PRO A 281 25.21 23.09 17.08
C PRO A 281 24.02 22.38 17.77
N ASP A 282 23.66 22.83 18.98
CA ASP A 282 22.58 22.22 19.79
C ASP A 282 21.20 22.33 19.13
N LYS A 283 20.98 23.38 18.32
CA LYS A 283 19.83 23.50 17.42
C LYS A 283 20.35 23.47 15.99
N VAL A 284 20.28 22.30 15.35
CA VAL A 284 20.78 22.10 13.99
C VAL A 284 19.60 21.78 13.06
N THR A 285 19.53 22.46 11.92
CA THR A 285 18.56 22.11 10.88
C THR A 285 19.11 20.98 10.02
N LEU A 286 18.24 20.25 9.33
CA LEU A 286 18.67 19.18 8.40
C LEU A 286 19.63 19.72 7.32
N ALA A 287 19.40 20.94 6.84
CA ALA A 287 20.25 21.60 5.85
C ALA A 287 21.67 21.84 6.38
N ASP A 288 21.80 22.32 7.62
CA ASP A 288 23.11 22.56 8.25
C ASP A 288 23.90 21.26 8.43
N ILE A 289 23.21 20.17 8.79
CA ILE A 289 23.83 18.85 8.91
C ILE A 289 24.34 18.39 7.53
N HIS A 290 23.51 18.49 6.49
CA HIS A 290 23.89 18.12 5.12
C HIS A 290 25.12 18.90 4.65
N GLU A 291 25.15 20.22 4.85
CA GLU A 291 26.26 21.07 4.43
C GLU A 291 27.56 20.74 5.16
N LYS A 292 27.51 20.48 6.48
CA LYS A 292 28.71 20.17 7.26
C LYS A 292 29.22 18.75 7.01
N ILE A 293 28.32 17.78 6.87
CA ILE A 293 28.68 16.39 6.60
C ILE A 293 29.24 16.26 5.19
N SER A 294 28.67 16.91 4.18
CA SER A 294 29.16 16.83 2.79
C SER A 294 30.59 17.37 2.62
N LYS A 295 31.00 18.33 3.46
CA LYS A 295 32.36 18.88 3.49
C LYS A 295 33.38 17.97 4.18
N HIS A 296 32.93 16.94 4.91
CA HIS A 296 33.84 16.06 5.64
C HIS A 296 34.66 15.19 4.67
N PRO A 297 35.97 14.94 4.92
CA PRO A 297 36.83 14.15 4.01
C PRO A 297 36.32 12.74 3.68
N ALA A 298 35.46 12.17 4.53
CA ALA A 298 34.81 10.88 4.25
C ALA A 298 33.83 10.93 3.06
N PHE A 299 33.34 12.12 2.70
CA PHE A 299 32.45 12.38 1.57
C PHE A 299 33.16 13.17 0.46
N GLN A 300 34.49 13.00 0.36
CA GLN A 300 35.27 13.53 -0.77
C GLN A 300 34.60 13.24 -2.10
N ASN A 301 34.72 14.21 -3.03
CA ASN A 301 34.13 14.16 -4.37
C ASN A 301 34.65 13.00 -5.24
N VAL A 302 35.70 12.29 -4.81
CA VAL A 302 36.27 11.15 -5.53
C VAL A 302 36.19 9.91 -4.66
N THR A 303 35.41 8.95 -5.11
CA THR A 303 35.20 7.67 -4.41
C THR A 303 36.48 6.82 -4.45
N LYS A 304 36.66 5.94 -3.45
CA LYS A 304 37.74 4.93 -3.47
C LYS A 304 37.72 4.07 -4.73
N LEU A 305 36.53 3.88 -5.32
CA LEU A 305 36.36 3.13 -6.55
C LEU A 305 36.90 3.90 -7.76
N GLU A 306 36.66 5.21 -7.85
CA GLU A 306 37.26 6.08 -8.88
C GLU A 306 38.78 6.11 -8.74
N MET A 307 39.32 6.28 -7.53
CA MET A 307 40.78 6.24 -7.33
C MET A 307 41.38 4.92 -7.80
N LEU A 308 40.71 3.79 -7.49
CA LEU A 308 41.13 2.47 -7.95
C LEU A 308 41.03 2.36 -9.48
N ALA A 309 39.94 2.84 -10.08
CA ALA A 309 39.74 2.80 -11.51
C ALA A 309 40.79 3.63 -12.25
N SER A 310 41.08 4.85 -11.79
CA SER A 310 42.16 5.69 -12.32
C SER A 310 43.52 5.01 -12.27
N LYS A 311 43.84 4.28 -11.18
CA LYS A 311 45.08 3.50 -11.06
C LYS A 311 45.23 2.45 -12.17
N TYR A 312 44.12 1.90 -12.66
CA TYR A 312 44.10 0.90 -13.73
C TYR A 312 43.71 1.49 -15.10
N ASN A 313 43.73 2.82 -15.26
CA ASN A 313 43.30 3.51 -16.47
C ASN A 313 41.86 3.13 -16.91
N VAL A 314 41.00 2.88 -15.93
CA VAL A 314 39.58 2.58 -16.10
C VAL A 314 38.79 3.84 -15.85
N LYS A 315 38.04 4.30 -16.85
CA LYS A 315 37.10 5.42 -16.66
C LYS A 315 35.85 4.90 -15.96
N ILE A 316 35.30 5.66 -15.01
CA ILE A 316 33.99 5.35 -14.45
C ILE A 316 32.96 6.23 -15.14
N VAL A 317 31.84 5.61 -15.54
CA VAL A 317 30.69 6.31 -16.09
C VAL A 317 29.53 6.04 -15.15
N TYR A 318 28.93 7.07 -14.60
CA TYR A 318 27.82 6.94 -13.67
C TYR A 318 26.50 6.88 -14.43
N CYS A 319 25.68 5.86 -14.14
CA CYS A 319 24.36 5.75 -14.75
C CYS A 319 23.43 6.82 -14.14
N PRO A 320 22.58 7.50 -14.93
CA PRO A 320 21.59 8.39 -14.38
C PRO A 320 20.60 7.66 -13.47
N LYS A 321 20.22 8.32 -12.36
CA LYS A 321 19.29 7.77 -11.38
C LYS A 321 17.93 7.51 -12.03
N TYR A 322 17.25 6.46 -11.59
CA TYR A 322 15.94 6.02 -12.10
C TYR A 322 15.92 5.50 -13.56
N HIS A 323 16.97 5.71 -14.35
CA HIS A 323 17.02 5.32 -15.76
C HIS A 323 17.58 3.91 -15.99
N CYS A 324 16.88 2.88 -15.49
CA CYS A 324 17.30 1.48 -15.63
C CYS A 324 17.42 1.01 -17.10
N GLU A 325 16.70 1.63 -18.03
CA GLU A 325 16.79 1.40 -19.48
C GLU A 325 18.13 1.82 -20.09
N LEU A 326 18.83 2.75 -19.44
CA LEU A 326 20.18 3.16 -19.80
C LEU A 326 21.25 2.22 -19.18
N ASN A 327 20.84 1.11 -18.57
CA ASN A 327 21.74 0.09 -18.08
C ASN A 327 21.35 -1.31 -18.61
N ALA A 328 22.06 -1.78 -19.65
CA ALA A 328 21.74 -3.05 -20.32
C ALA A 328 21.76 -4.29 -19.39
N ILE A 329 22.47 -4.24 -18.25
CA ILE A 329 22.51 -5.35 -17.29
C ILE A 329 21.14 -5.58 -16.60
N GLU A 330 20.32 -4.53 -16.48
CA GLU A 330 18.96 -4.64 -15.92
C GLU A 330 18.10 -5.55 -16.79
N GLY A 331 18.27 -5.46 -18.12
CA GLY A 331 17.62 -6.35 -19.07
C GLY A 331 18.08 -7.80 -18.94
N LEU A 332 19.37 -8.03 -18.65
CA LEU A 332 19.92 -9.37 -18.38
C LEU A 332 19.28 -9.96 -17.12
N TRP A 333 19.24 -9.21 -16.02
CA TRP A 333 18.64 -9.68 -14.76
C TRP A 333 17.15 -9.94 -14.90
N CYS A 334 16.42 -9.06 -15.57
CA CYS A 334 15.00 -9.27 -15.88
C CYS A 334 14.80 -10.60 -16.64
N ASN A 335 15.61 -10.86 -17.67
CA ASN A 335 15.51 -12.06 -18.46
C ASN A 335 15.83 -13.34 -17.66
N GLN A 336 16.93 -13.35 -16.92
CA GLN A 336 17.33 -14.49 -16.10
C GLN A 336 16.32 -14.77 -15.00
N THR A 337 15.83 -13.71 -14.34
CA THR A 337 14.82 -13.83 -13.30
C THR A 337 13.52 -14.41 -13.85
N ALA A 338 13.06 -13.95 -15.02
CA ALA A 338 11.88 -14.52 -15.66
C ALA A 338 12.07 -16.01 -16.01
N PHE A 339 13.24 -16.38 -16.55
CA PHE A 339 13.58 -17.76 -16.87
C PHE A 339 13.53 -18.68 -15.64
N VAL A 340 14.13 -18.24 -14.53
CA VAL A 340 14.17 -18.99 -13.27
C VAL A 340 12.78 -19.08 -12.66
N ARG A 341 12.04 -17.96 -12.56
CA ARG A 341 10.70 -17.91 -11.95
C ARG A 341 9.70 -18.83 -12.63
N SER A 342 9.79 -19.02 -13.95
CA SER A 342 8.86 -19.89 -14.67
C SER A 342 9.21 -21.38 -14.59
N ARG A 343 10.33 -21.77 -13.96
CA ARG A 343 10.85 -23.16 -13.94
C ARG A 343 11.24 -23.66 -12.55
N THR A 344 11.35 -22.76 -11.58
CA THR A 344 11.73 -23.10 -10.20
C THR A 344 10.60 -23.83 -9.48
N ASP A 345 10.95 -24.82 -8.65
CA ASP A 345 10.08 -25.40 -7.63
C ASP A 345 10.34 -24.81 -6.24
N GLN A 346 11.03 -23.66 -6.19
CA GLN A 346 11.46 -22.96 -4.97
C GLN A 346 12.52 -23.70 -4.15
N SER A 347 13.12 -24.79 -4.66
CA SER A 347 14.31 -25.38 -4.06
C SER A 347 15.58 -24.59 -4.42
N PHE A 348 16.49 -24.44 -3.46
CA PHE A 348 17.76 -23.74 -3.67
C PHE A 348 18.63 -24.44 -4.72
N ASP A 349 18.75 -25.76 -4.64
CA ASP A 349 19.58 -26.55 -5.56
C ASP A 349 19.12 -26.42 -7.02
N LYS A 350 17.80 -26.44 -7.26
CA LYS A 350 17.27 -26.23 -8.60
C LYS A 350 17.45 -24.78 -9.04
N MET A 351 17.30 -23.80 -8.14
CA MET A 351 17.55 -22.39 -8.47
C MET A 351 18.99 -22.18 -8.96
N ILE A 352 19.99 -22.77 -8.31
CA ILE A 352 21.40 -22.68 -8.74
C ILE A 352 21.59 -23.26 -10.15
N LYS A 353 21.01 -24.44 -10.44
CA LYS A 353 21.05 -25.04 -11.78
C LYS A 353 20.37 -24.14 -12.82
N LEU A 354 19.17 -23.63 -12.52
CA LEU A 354 18.43 -22.74 -13.42
C LEU A 354 19.14 -21.42 -13.69
N ILE A 355 19.91 -20.89 -12.73
CA ILE A 355 20.74 -19.69 -12.96
C ILE A 355 21.82 -20.00 -14.02
N ALA A 356 22.47 -21.16 -13.95
CA ALA A 356 23.44 -21.57 -14.97
C ALA A 356 22.76 -21.76 -16.34
N ASP A 357 21.63 -22.47 -16.39
CA ASP A 357 20.87 -22.71 -17.62
C ASP A 357 20.37 -21.39 -18.24
N SER A 358 19.98 -20.42 -17.41
CA SER A 358 19.53 -19.11 -17.90
C SER A 358 20.62 -18.35 -18.67
N ARG A 359 21.90 -18.58 -18.35
CA ARG A 359 23.04 -17.96 -19.05
C ARG A 359 23.21 -18.56 -20.45
N ILE A 360 23.09 -19.90 -20.54
CA ILE A 360 23.15 -20.62 -21.81
C ILE A 360 22.00 -20.13 -22.70
N HIS A 361 20.78 -20.12 -22.17
CA HIS A 361 19.59 -19.64 -22.87
C HIS A 361 19.74 -18.17 -23.33
N PHE A 362 20.38 -17.31 -22.53
CA PHE A 362 20.62 -15.91 -22.89
C PHE A 362 21.53 -15.76 -24.11
N VAL A 363 22.57 -16.59 -24.21
CA VAL A 363 23.50 -16.62 -25.34
C VAL A 363 22.82 -17.20 -26.58
N GLU A 364 22.18 -18.38 -26.46
CA GLU A 364 21.50 -19.05 -27.57
C GLU A 364 20.42 -18.20 -28.23
N ARG A 365 19.71 -17.39 -27.44
CA ARG A 365 18.65 -16.50 -27.91
C ARG A 365 19.15 -15.14 -28.40
N ASN A 366 20.47 -14.92 -28.43
CA ASN A 366 21.09 -13.65 -28.82
C ASN A 366 20.47 -12.44 -28.11
N ILE A 367 20.19 -12.58 -26.82
CA ILE A 367 19.46 -11.55 -26.05
C ILE A 367 20.33 -10.31 -25.86
N ALA A 368 21.65 -10.47 -25.77
CA ALA A 368 22.62 -9.38 -25.68
C ALA A 368 22.42 -8.34 -26.81
N LEU A 369 22.28 -8.79 -28.06
CA LEU A 369 22.05 -7.90 -29.21
C LEU A 369 20.78 -7.07 -29.03
N LYS A 370 19.69 -7.69 -28.56
CA LYS A 370 18.42 -6.98 -28.33
C LYS A 370 18.55 -5.92 -27.24
N LEU A 371 19.27 -6.22 -26.17
CA LEU A 371 19.46 -5.31 -25.03
C LEU A 371 20.36 -4.12 -25.40
N PHE A 372 21.49 -4.37 -26.05
CA PHE A 372 22.38 -3.29 -26.48
C PHE A 372 21.76 -2.41 -27.58
N ARG A 373 20.94 -3.01 -28.46
CA ARG A 373 20.20 -2.24 -29.47
C ARG A 373 19.18 -1.32 -28.80
N ARG A 374 18.48 -1.82 -27.77
CA ARG A 374 17.57 -1.01 -26.96
C ARG A 374 18.30 0.12 -26.23
N PHE A 375 19.47 -0.15 -25.64
CA PHE A 375 20.29 0.86 -24.98
C PHE A 375 20.63 2.01 -25.93
N TRP A 376 21.19 1.72 -27.11
CA TRP A 376 21.54 2.75 -28.10
C TRP A 376 20.32 3.52 -28.61
N ARG A 377 19.21 2.83 -28.90
CA ARG A 377 17.95 3.49 -29.31
C ARG A 377 17.38 4.39 -28.21
N SER A 378 17.55 4.03 -26.94
CA SER A 378 17.11 4.85 -25.81
C SER A 378 17.94 6.13 -25.71
N ILE A 379 19.28 6.02 -25.86
CA ILE A 379 20.18 7.19 -25.93
C ILE A 379 19.76 8.14 -27.07
N GLU A 380 19.53 7.60 -28.26
CA GLU A 380 19.12 8.41 -29.42
C GLU A 380 17.75 9.07 -29.20
N ALA A 381 16.76 8.34 -28.69
CA ALA A 381 15.46 8.91 -28.37
C ALA A 381 15.56 10.06 -27.36
N TYR A 382 16.31 9.90 -26.27
CA TYR A 382 16.48 10.98 -25.31
C TYR A 382 17.21 12.20 -25.91
N SER A 383 18.19 11.98 -26.78
CA SER A 383 18.86 13.09 -27.50
C SER A 383 17.91 13.89 -28.41
N GLN A 384 16.81 13.28 -28.82
CA GLN A 384 15.73 13.91 -29.59
C GLN A 384 14.66 14.55 -28.69
N GLY A 385 14.87 14.62 -27.38
CA GLY A 385 13.96 15.23 -26.41
C GLY A 385 12.80 14.34 -25.98
N GLN A 386 12.85 13.03 -26.25
CA GLN A 386 11.83 12.10 -25.77
C GLN A 386 11.86 11.99 -24.24
N THR A 387 10.70 11.85 -23.60
CA THR A 387 10.63 11.63 -22.15
C THR A 387 10.84 10.16 -21.80
N TYR A 388 11.08 9.83 -20.53
CA TYR A 388 11.11 8.45 -20.03
C TYR A 388 9.85 7.68 -20.42
N ALA A 389 8.68 8.34 -20.33
CA ALA A 389 7.41 7.75 -20.71
C ALA A 389 7.36 7.38 -22.20
N ASP A 390 7.94 8.20 -23.06
CA ASP A 390 7.98 7.95 -24.50
C ASP A 390 8.96 6.83 -24.83
N VAL A 391 10.16 6.82 -24.22
CA VAL A 391 11.15 5.75 -24.37
C VAL A 391 10.58 4.39 -23.96
N LEU A 392 9.85 4.33 -22.84
CA LEU A 392 9.14 3.12 -22.44
C LEU A 392 8.11 2.67 -23.49
N LYS A 393 7.29 3.58 -24.00
CA LYS A 393 6.28 3.24 -25.02
C LYS A 393 6.90 2.77 -26.34
N LEU A 394 8.02 3.37 -26.74
CA LEU A 394 8.69 3.11 -28.01
C LEU A 394 9.42 1.76 -28.03
N PHE A 395 10.13 1.42 -26.94
CA PHE A 395 11.09 0.30 -26.97
C PHE A 395 10.79 -0.83 -25.98
N PHE A 396 9.81 -0.65 -25.10
CA PHE A 396 9.40 -1.67 -24.12
C PHE A 396 8.01 -2.21 -24.43
N SER A 397 7.68 -3.35 -23.80
CA SER A 397 6.41 -4.01 -24.04
C SER A 397 5.22 -3.15 -23.60
N LYS A 398 4.05 -3.35 -24.20
CA LYS A 398 2.78 -2.73 -23.76
C LYS A 398 2.42 -3.03 -22.30
N LEU A 399 3.06 -4.03 -21.68
CA LEU A 399 2.90 -4.36 -20.27
C LEU A 399 3.68 -3.40 -19.34
N CYS A 400 4.65 -2.66 -19.86
CA CYS A 400 5.37 -1.63 -19.11
C CYS A 400 4.48 -0.39 -19.00
N LYS A 401 4.13 -0.01 -17.77
CA LYS A 401 3.33 1.18 -17.47
C LYS A 401 4.21 2.25 -16.84
N THR A 402 3.97 3.49 -17.21
CA THR A 402 4.61 4.68 -16.60
C THR A 402 4.02 4.98 -15.22
N SER A 403 2.84 4.44 -14.93
CA SER A 403 2.20 4.52 -13.64
C SER A 403 2.40 3.24 -12.86
N VAL A 404 2.74 3.38 -11.57
CA VAL A 404 2.59 2.31 -10.60
C VAL A 404 1.11 2.03 -10.46
N GLN A 405 0.65 0.83 -10.81
CA GLN A 405 -0.58 0.33 -10.20
C GLN A 405 -0.24 0.15 -8.72
N SER A 406 -0.64 1.11 -7.88
CA SER A 406 -0.51 0.94 -6.44
C SER A 406 -1.41 -0.23 -6.08
N HIS A 407 -0.84 -1.41 -5.93
CA HIS A 407 -1.49 -2.48 -5.20
C HIS A 407 -1.62 -1.93 -3.78
N ARG A 408 -2.78 -1.36 -3.44
CA ARG A 408 -3.11 -1.09 -2.04
C ARG A 408 -3.21 -2.46 -1.41
N ARG A 409 -2.12 -2.89 -0.78
CA ARG A 409 -2.09 -4.20 -0.17
C ARG A 409 -2.95 -4.12 1.08
N ILE A 410 -3.98 -4.96 1.11
CA ILE A 410 -4.71 -5.26 2.32
C ILE A 410 -3.88 -6.33 3.04
N SER A 411 -3.39 -6.02 4.25
CA SER A 411 -2.59 -6.96 5.02
C SER A 411 -3.42 -7.63 6.12
N ASN A 412 -3.27 -8.95 6.26
CA ASN A 412 -3.98 -9.79 7.25
C ASN A 412 -3.33 -9.81 8.64
N LYS A 413 -2.29 -9.01 8.90
CA LYS A 413 -1.47 -9.16 10.13
C LYS A 413 -2.28 -9.10 11.44
N ASN A 414 -3.49 -8.54 11.41
CA ASN A 414 -4.35 -8.37 12.57
C ASN A 414 -5.79 -8.89 12.36
N ILE A 415 -6.08 -9.57 11.25
CA ILE A 415 -7.42 -10.17 11.05
C ILE A 415 -7.38 -11.52 11.76
N SER A 416 -8.01 -11.63 12.94
CA SER A 416 -8.14 -12.90 13.64
C SER A 416 -9.27 -13.73 13.01
N GLU A 417 -9.03 -15.03 12.83
CA GLU A 417 -10.11 -16.00 12.67
C GLU A 417 -10.95 -15.94 13.96
N ALA A 418 -12.26 -15.73 13.81
CA ALA A 418 -13.21 -15.67 14.92
C ALA A 418 -13.70 -17.09 15.25
#